data_AF-A0A9D4PM74-F1
#
_entry.id   AF-A0A9D4PM74-F1
#
_cell.length_a   1.000
_cell.length_b   1.000
_cell.length_c   1.000
_cell.angle_alpha   90.00
_cell.angle_beta   90.00
_cell.angle_gamma   90.00
#
_symmetry.space_group_name_H-M   'P 1'
#
loop_
_entity.id
_entity.type
_entity.pdbx_description
1 polymer ?
#
loop_
_entity_poly.entity_id
_entity_poly.type
_entity_poly.pdbx_seq_one_letter_code
_entity_poly.pdbx_strand_id
1 'polypeptide(L)'
;MKEKSKNAARHRREKENAEFGELGQLLPLPAAITSQLDKASVIRLTSSYLKMRDLFPDDSCGAVEVTPVMGSTLLHSPAGTVNAERIASRIPV
;
A
#
# COMPACT_ATOMS: atom_id res chain seq x y z
N MET A 1 43.60 18.36 -5.31
CA MET A 1 42.38 19.05 -5.79
C MET A 1 41.31 18.11 -6.36
N LYS A 2 41.67 17.01 -7.04
CA LYS A 2 40.73 16.10 -7.73
C LYS A 2 39.75 15.34 -6.80
N GLU A 3 40.16 15.08 -5.56
CA GLU A 3 39.39 14.30 -4.58
C GLU A 3 38.16 15.03 -4.03
N LYS A 4 38.26 16.36 -3.85
CA LYS A 4 37.14 17.20 -3.42
C LYS A 4 36.01 17.22 -4.46
N SER A 5 36.35 17.26 -5.76
CA SER A 5 35.38 17.19 -6.86
C SER A 5 34.71 15.81 -6.94
N LYS A 6 35.47 14.72 -6.73
CA LYS A 6 34.93 13.36 -6.67
C LYS A 6 33.90 13.20 -5.53
N ASN A 7 34.21 13.73 -4.34
CA ASN A 7 33.28 13.69 -3.21
C ASN A 7 32.04 14.56 -3.45
N ALA A 8 32.19 15.73 -4.07
CA ALA A 8 31.06 16.58 -4.44
C ALA A 8 30.11 15.90 -5.46
N ALA A 9 30.66 15.26 -6.49
CA ALA A 9 29.86 14.52 -7.47
C ALA A 9 29.13 13.32 -6.85
N ARG A 10 29.77 12.61 -5.93
CA ARG A 10 29.17 11.50 -5.18
C ARG A 10 28.02 12.00 -4.31
N HIS A 11 28.24 13.05 -3.52
CA HIS A 11 27.22 13.62 -2.65
C HIS A 11 25.97 14.08 -3.44
N ARG A 12 26.17 14.66 -4.63
CA ARG A 12 25.03 15.03 -5.52
C ARG A 12 24.22 13.81 -5.95
N ARG A 13 24.87 12.71 -6.34
CA ARG A 13 24.19 11.46 -6.73
C ARG A 13 23.45 10.81 -5.55
N GLU A 14 24.06 10.84 -4.37
CA GLU A 14 23.45 10.29 -3.15
C GLU A 14 22.21 11.09 -2.74
N LYS A 15 22.29 12.43 -2.76
CA LYS A 15 21.15 13.31 -2.50
C LYS A 15 20.02 13.08 -3.51
N GLU A 16 20.35 13.06 -4.80
CA GLU A 16 19.38 12.79 -5.87
C GLU A 16 18.70 11.42 -5.67
N ASN A 17 19.45 10.37 -5.35
CA ASN A 17 18.88 9.05 -5.08
C ASN A 17 17.94 9.05 -3.86
N ALA A 18 18.29 9.78 -2.80
CA ALA A 18 17.43 9.91 -1.62
C ALA A 18 16.12 10.62 -1.97
N GLU A 19 16.19 11.74 -2.69
CA GLU A 19 15.02 12.49 -3.15
C GLU A 19 14.10 11.64 -4.05
N PHE A 20 14.65 10.83 -4.95
CA PHE A 20 13.86 9.88 -5.75
C PHE A 20 13.18 8.80 -4.90
N GLY A 21 13.87 8.30 -3.87
CA GLY A 21 13.31 7.31 -2.94
C GLY A 21 12.16 7.90 -2.11
N GLU A 22 12.34 9.11 -1.59
CA GLU A 22 11.30 9.85 -0.87
C GLU A 22 10.09 10.13 -1.77
N LEU A 23 10.33 10.60 -3.00
CA LEU A 23 9.26 10.85 -3.96
C LEU A 23 8.44 9.59 -4.26
N GLY A 24 9.11 8.44 -4.39
CA GLY A 24 8.44 7.15 -4.58
C GLY A 24 7.52 6.78 -3.41
N GLN A 25 7.94 7.06 -2.17
CA GLN A 25 7.16 6.76 -0.96
C GLN A 25 5.93 7.67 -0.79
N LEU A 26 5.90 8.84 -1.44
CA LEU A 26 4.74 9.74 -1.43
C LEU A 26 3.64 9.33 -2.41
N LEU A 27 3.91 8.39 -3.33
CA LEU A 27 2.89 7.86 -4.23
C LEU A 27 1.91 6.97 -3.43
N PRO A 28 0.63 6.91 -3.83
CA PRO A 28 -0.37 6.03 -3.21
C PRO A 28 -0.17 4.57 -3.65
N LEU A 29 1.01 4.03 -3.39
CA LEU A 29 1.45 2.68 -3.75
C LEU A 29 2.08 2.02 -2.52
N PRO A 30 1.93 0.69 -2.35
CA PRO A 30 2.61 -0.03 -1.29
C PRO A 30 4.13 0.16 -1.34
N ALA A 31 4.76 0.30 -0.16
CA ALA A 31 6.21 0.50 -0.05
C ALA A 31 7.03 -0.58 -0.78
N ALA A 32 6.55 -1.84 -0.76
CA ALA A 32 7.16 -2.97 -1.45
C ALA A 32 7.26 -2.80 -2.98
N ILE A 33 6.38 -2.00 -3.58
CA ILE A 33 6.43 -1.68 -5.02
C ILE A 33 7.33 -0.48 -5.25
N THR A 34 7.16 0.58 -4.45
CA THR A 34 7.92 1.84 -4.61
C THR A 34 9.43 1.66 -4.44
N SER A 35 9.87 0.70 -3.62
CA SER A 35 11.29 0.38 -3.43
C SER A 35 11.96 -0.28 -4.64
N GLN A 36 11.17 -0.86 -5.55
CA GLN A 36 11.64 -1.54 -6.77
C GLN A 36 11.56 -0.64 -8.01
N LEU A 37 10.97 0.55 -7.90
CA LEU A 37 10.81 1.45 -9.03
C LEU A 37 12.16 2.06 -9.44
N ASP A 38 12.43 2.04 -10.74
CA ASP A 38 13.50 2.85 -11.32
C ASP A 38 13.11 4.34 -11.36
N LYS A 39 14.12 5.22 -11.48
CA LYS A 39 13.92 6.68 -11.46
C LYS A 39 12.95 7.18 -12.52
N ALA A 40 12.99 6.61 -13.73
CA ALA A 40 12.11 7.05 -14.82
C ALA A 40 10.66 6.65 -14.53
N SER A 41 10.45 5.46 -13.97
CA SER A 41 9.13 5.02 -13.52
C SER A 41 8.58 5.86 -12.38
N VAL A 42 9.39 6.26 -11.39
CA VAL A 42 8.98 7.22 -10.33
C VAL A 42 8.47 8.54 -10.95
N ILE A 43 9.20 9.11 -11.91
CA ILE A 43 8.77 10.35 -12.60
C ILE A 43 7.46 10.15 -13.36
N ARG A 44 7.35 9.06 -14.15
CA ARG A 44 6.15 8.80 -14.96
C ARG A 44 4.92 8.61 -14.09
N LEU A 45 5.04 7.84 -13.01
CA LEU A 45 3.94 7.59 -12.08
C LEU A 45 3.55 8.86 -11.32
N THR A 46 4.52 9.64 -10.84
CA THR A 46 4.26 10.93 -10.17
C THR A 46 3.55 11.91 -11.10
N SER A 47 4.04 12.06 -12.33
CA SER A 47 3.42 12.97 -13.31
C SER A 47 1.98 12.56 -13.63
N SER A 48 1.73 11.26 -13.85
CA SER A 48 0.39 10.75 -14.07
C SER A 48 -0.52 10.93 -12.85
N TYR A 49 0.02 10.71 -11.65
CA TYR A 49 -0.72 10.89 -10.39
C TYR A 49 -1.19 12.33 -10.21
N LEU A 50 -0.31 13.32 -10.39
CA LEU A 50 -0.68 14.73 -10.30
C LEU A 50 -1.77 15.11 -11.30
N LYS A 51 -1.65 14.66 -12.56
CA LYS A 51 -2.69 14.89 -13.59
C LYS A 51 -4.03 14.26 -13.21
N MET A 52 -4.02 13.06 -12.62
CA MET A 52 -5.26 12.42 -12.17
C MET A 52 -5.92 13.21 -11.03
N ARG A 53 -5.14 13.76 -10.10
CA ARG A 53 -5.68 14.61 -9.03
C ARG A 53 -6.36 15.88 -9.56
N ASP A 54 -5.79 16.47 -10.60
CA ASP A 54 -6.40 17.66 -11.23
C ASP A 54 -7.74 17.32 -11.91
N LEU A 55 -7.89 16.09 -12.43
CA LEU A 55 -9.12 15.62 -13.08
C LEU A 55 -10.19 15.12 -12.09
N PHE A 56 -9.77 14.65 -10.91
CA PHE A 56 -10.64 14.09 -9.87
C PHE A 56 -10.39 14.80 -8.53
N PRO A 57 -10.89 16.04 -8.36
CA PRO A 57 -10.64 16.85 -7.15
C PRO A 57 -11.35 16.32 -5.89
N ASP A 58 -12.35 15.45 -6.03
CA ASP A 58 -12.96 14.73 -4.92
C ASP A 58 -12.18 13.42 -4.69
N ASP A 59 -11.26 13.44 -3.72
CA ASP A 59 -10.23 12.43 -3.42
C ASP A 59 -10.75 11.03 -2.98
N SER A 60 -11.82 10.51 -3.60
CA SER A 60 -12.28 9.13 -3.41
C SER A 60 -11.29 8.07 -3.92
N CYS A 61 -10.23 8.47 -4.62
CA CYS A 61 -9.27 7.59 -5.28
C CYS A 61 -7.95 7.41 -4.50
N GLY A 62 -8.02 7.20 -3.18
CA GLY A 62 -6.82 7.01 -2.34
C GLY A 62 -6.87 5.85 -1.35
N ALA A 63 -8.04 5.36 -0.96
CA ALA A 63 -8.17 4.23 -0.05
C ALA A 63 -8.20 2.91 -0.83
N VAL A 64 -7.09 2.55 -1.47
CA VAL A 64 -6.83 1.11 -1.67
C VAL A 64 -6.34 0.60 -0.33
N GLU A 65 -7.27 0.32 0.59
CA GLU A 65 -7.00 -0.53 1.74
C GLU A 65 -6.55 -1.87 1.16
N VAL A 66 -5.24 -2.05 1.05
CA VAL A 66 -4.63 -3.36 0.84
C VAL A 66 -4.82 -4.15 2.13
N THR A 67 -6.05 -4.62 2.36
CA THR A 67 -6.32 -5.62 3.40
C THR A 67 -5.48 -6.85 3.04
N PRO A 68 -4.55 -7.29 3.87
CA PRO A 68 -3.89 -8.57 3.63
C PRO A 68 -4.95 -9.65 3.85
N VAL A 69 -5.50 -10.22 2.76
CA VAL A 69 -6.22 -11.49 2.84
C VAL A 69 -5.18 -12.59 3.09
N MET A 70 -4.76 -12.71 4.34
CA MET A 70 -4.01 -13.87 4.84
C MET A 70 -5.02 -15.00 5.02
N GLY A 71 -5.39 -15.63 3.91
CA GLY A 71 -6.08 -16.91 3.92
C GLY A 71 -5.06 -18.05 3.88
N SER A 72 -4.89 -18.78 4.98
CA SER A 72 -4.65 -20.22 4.91
C SER A 72 -5.32 -20.93 6.09
N THR A 73 -6.39 -21.62 5.71
CA THR A 73 -7.15 -22.61 6.45
C THR A 73 -6.27 -23.71 7.04
N LEU A 74 -6.35 -23.96 8.35
CA LEU A 74 -6.14 -25.28 8.98
C LEU A 74 -6.66 -25.25 10.43
N LEU A 75 -7.96 -25.50 10.64
CA LEU A 75 -8.35 -26.53 11.60
C LEU A 75 -9.76 -27.04 11.26
N HIS A 76 -9.77 -28.29 10.80
CA HIS A 76 -10.91 -29.17 10.70
C HIS A 76 -11.35 -29.62 12.11
N SER A 77 -12.62 -29.46 12.46
CA SER A 77 -13.51 -30.60 12.77
C SER A 77 -14.91 -30.15 13.20
N PRO A 78 -15.99 -30.71 12.61
CA PRO A 78 -17.37 -30.54 13.06
C PRO A 78 -17.76 -31.68 14.01
N ALA A 79 -17.95 -31.40 15.30
CA ALA A 79 -18.62 -32.35 16.20
C ALA A 79 -19.19 -31.67 17.45
N GLY A 80 -20.50 -31.79 17.62
CA GLY A 80 -21.12 -32.06 18.93
C GLY A 80 -21.41 -30.88 19.85
N THR A 81 -22.64 -30.37 19.81
CA THR A 81 -23.67 -30.70 20.82
C THR A 81 -24.81 -29.70 20.68
N VAL A 82 -25.93 -30.23 20.19
CA VAL A 82 -27.24 -29.60 20.25
C VAL A 82 -27.61 -29.37 21.72
N ASN A 83 -27.65 -28.12 22.16
CA ASN A 83 -28.31 -27.79 23.42
C ASN A 83 -29.81 -27.70 23.13
N ALA A 84 -30.46 -28.84 23.33
CA ALA A 84 -31.90 -29.00 23.38
C ALA A 84 -32.46 -28.37 24.65
N GLU A 85 -32.57 -27.03 24.72
CA GLU A 85 -33.40 -26.39 25.75
C GLU A 85 -33.73 -24.93 25.40
N ARG A 86 -34.64 -24.71 24.45
CA ARG A 86 -35.59 -23.59 24.58
C ARG A 86 -36.89 -23.92 23.89
N ILE A 87 -37.64 -24.70 24.66
CA ILE A 87 -38.96 -25.22 24.40
C ILE A 87 -39.91 -24.07 24.07
N ALA A 88 -40.74 -24.34 23.06
CA ALA A 88 -42.01 -23.72 22.73
C ALA A 88 -42.62 -22.82 23.83
N SER A 89 -42.78 -21.53 23.51
CA SER A 89 -43.95 -20.74 23.91
C SER A 89 -43.83 -19.30 23.39
N ARG A 90 -44.39 -19.06 22.21
CA ARG A 90 -45.19 -17.85 21.88
C ARG A 90 -45.47 -17.79 20.39
N ILE A 91 -46.36 -18.68 19.95
CA ILE A 91 -47.42 -18.28 19.05
C ILE A 91 -48.57 -17.85 19.97
N PRO A 92 -49.18 -16.68 19.74
CA PRO A 92 -50.62 -16.69 19.66
C PRO A 92 -51.14 -15.96 18.42
N VAL A 93 -51.97 -16.72 17.69
CA VAL A 93 -53.09 -16.40 16.79
C VAL A 93 -53.11 -15.06 16.08
#